data_AF-A0A2U1FCN1-F1
#
_entry.id   AF-A0A2U1FCN1-F1
#
_cell.length_a   1.000
_cell.length_b   1.000
_cell.length_c   1.000
_cell.angle_alpha   90.00
_cell.angle_beta   90.00
_cell.angle_gamma   90.00
#
_symmetry.space_group_name_H-M   'P 1'
#
loop_
_entity.id
_entity.type
_entity.pdbx_description
1 polymer ?
#
loop_
_entity_poly.entity_id
_entity_poly.type
_entity_poly.pdbx_seq_one_letter_code
_entity_poly.pdbx_strand_id
1 'polypeptide(L)'
;AARAGFVSSMAGSEVGEAVSELHDLRRTFTERAMLAGTDLVVRPLVRAGTTPEQLVGMTLADAPASEDLTRLRARRRELGIPADDDAPLVVDAAGRAVGIDALPLHLRKARSYQVGVDANTSICRGQLAARYGL
;
A
#
# COMPACT_ATOMS: atom_id res chain seq x y z
N ALA A 1 15.32 14.49 -0.67
CA ALA A 1 15.31 14.96 -2.07
C ALA A 1 13.91 14.89 -2.70
N ALA A 2 13.32 13.70 -2.90
CA ALA A 2 12.03 13.54 -3.60
C ALA A 2 10.84 14.32 -3.00
N ARG A 3 10.78 14.44 -1.67
CA ARG A 3 9.72 15.16 -0.95
C ARG A 3 9.67 16.67 -1.26
N ALA A 4 10.82 17.30 -1.49
CA ALA A 4 10.91 18.73 -1.75
C ALA A 4 10.52 19.07 -3.21
N GLY A 5 10.88 18.20 -4.16
CA GLY A 5 10.60 18.41 -5.59
C GLY A 5 9.11 18.42 -5.92
N PHE A 6 8.32 17.53 -5.31
CA PHE A 6 6.88 17.44 -5.57
C PHE A 6 6.08 18.64 -5.00
N VAL A 7 6.46 19.15 -3.82
CA VAL A 7 5.82 20.33 -3.22
C VAL A 7 6.17 21.59 -4.02
N SER A 8 7.41 21.71 -4.50
CA SER A 8 7.84 22.86 -5.31
C SER A 8 7.14 22.96 -6.66
N SER A 9 6.71 21.86 -7.27
CA SER A 9 6.03 21.89 -8.57
C SER A 9 4.56 22.34 -8.51
N MET A 10 3.98 22.43 -7.30
CA MET A 10 2.57 22.78 -7.08
C MET A 10 2.38 24.16 -6.44
N ALA A 11 3.44 24.96 -6.28
CA ALA A 11 3.49 26.22 -5.54
C ALA A 11 2.70 27.41 -6.14
N GLY A 12 1.74 27.15 -7.03
CA GLY A 12 0.90 28.15 -7.70
C GLY A 12 -0.49 28.38 -7.09
N SER A 13 -0.85 27.73 -5.98
CA SER A 13 -2.14 27.91 -5.30
C SER A 13 -1.91 28.20 -3.81
N GLU A 14 -2.79 28.99 -3.20
CA GLU A 14 -2.66 29.60 -1.87
C GLU A 14 -2.10 28.61 -0.82
N VAL A 15 -0.95 28.98 -0.25
CA VAL A 15 0.08 28.08 0.29
C VAL A 15 -0.37 27.20 1.48
N GLY A 16 -1.46 27.54 2.17
CA GLY A 16 -1.97 26.77 3.31
C GLY A 16 -2.91 25.63 2.93
N GLU A 17 -3.91 25.92 2.11
CA GLU A 17 -4.93 24.96 1.67
C GLU A 17 -4.30 23.91 0.76
N ALA A 18 -3.41 24.33 -0.15
CA ALA A 18 -2.67 23.43 -1.03
C ALA A 18 -1.79 22.41 -0.27
N VAL A 19 -1.22 22.76 0.88
CA VAL A 19 -0.37 21.86 1.67
C VAL A 19 -1.20 20.83 2.44
N SER A 20 -2.35 21.21 2.99
CA SER A 20 -3.27 20.26 3.64
C SER A 20 -3.82 19.24 2.63
N GLU A 21 -4.25 19.71 1.47
CA GLU A 21 -4.71 18.86 0.37
C GLU A 21 -3.63 17.86 -0.07
N LEU A 22 -2.35 18.25 -0.09
CA LEU A 22 -1.24 17.35 -0.39
C LEU A 22 -1.00 16.31 0.72
N HIS A 23 -1.21 16.67 1.98
CA HIS A 23 -1.11 15.73 3.10
C HIS A 23 -2.22 14.67 3.02
N ASP A 24 -3.45 15.08 2.78
CA ASP A 24 -4.59 14.17 2.63
C ASP A 24 -4.49 13.29 1.39
N LEU A 25 -4.04 13.87 0.28
CA LEU A 25 -3.76 13.12 -0.93
C LEU A 25 -2.67 12.07 -0.68
N ARG A 26 -1.55 12.46 -0.04
CA ARG A 26 -0.48 11.52 0.30
C ARG A 26 -0.97 10.40 1.19
N ARG A 27 -1.74 10.72 2.23
CA ARG A 27 -2.35 9.71 3.11
C ARG A 27 -3.18 8.72 2.29
N THR A 28 -4.04 9.21 1.41
CA THR A 28 -4.87 8.37 0.53
C THR A 28 -4.03 7.45 -0.36
N PHE A 29 -2.94 7.96 -0.95
CA PHE A 29 -2.03 7.14 -1.76
C PHE A 29 -1.29 6.10 -0.92
N THR A 30 -0.83 6.46 0.28
CA THR A 30 -0.16 5.54 1.20
C THR A 30 -1.11 4.44 1.68
N GLU A 31 -2.38 4.75 1.96
CA GLU A 31 -3.42 3.76 2.28
C GLU A 31 -3.64 2.79 1.11
N ARG A 32 -3.80 3.30 -0.11
CA ARG A 32 -3.96 2.45 -1.31
C ARG A 32 -2.72 1.59 -1.56
N ALA A 33 -1.52 2.14 -1.34
CA ALA A 33 -0.27 1.41 -1.46
C ALA A 33 -0.12 0.32 -0.39
N MET A 34 -0.57 0.58 0.84
CA MET A 34 -0.63 -0.42 1.92
C MET A 34 -1.54 -1.58 1.51
N LEU A 35 -2.76 -1.27 1.05
CA LEU A 35 -3.71 -2.29 0.60
C LEU A 35 -3.21 -3.07 -0.63
N ALA A 36 -2.59 -2.40 -1.59
CA ALA A 36 -1.95 -3.05 -2.74
C ALA A 36 -0.79 -3.98 -2.29
N GLY A 37 0.04 -3.51 -1.35
CA GLY A 37 1.11 -4.31 -0.75
C GLY A 37 0.61 -5.55 -0.02
N THR A 38 -0.56 -5.48 0.63
CA THR A 38 -1.21 -6.65 1.23
C THR A 38 -1.49 -7.73 0.18
N ASP A 39 -1.98 -7.38 -1.02
CA ASP A 39 -2.19 -8.37 -2.09
C ASP A 39 -0.86 -9.01 -2.55
N LEU A 40 0.23 -8.26 -2.63
CA LEU A 40 1.55 -8.80 -3.01
C LEU A 40 2.07 -9.83 -1.99
N VAL A 41 1.84 -9.61 -0.70
CA VAL A 41 2.26 -10.53 0.37
C VAL A 41 1.32 -11.73 0.49
N VAL A 42 0.00 -11.52 0.39
CA VAL A 42 -1.02 -12.56 0.61
C VAL A 42 -1.19 -13.48 -0.59
N ARG A 43 -1.10 -12.95 -1.82
CA ARG A 43 -1.38 -13.73 -3.03
C ARG A 43 -0.47 -14.96 -3.18
N PRO A 44 0.85 -14.92 -2.90
CA PRO A 44 1.69 -16.11 -2.88
C PRO A 44 1.24 -17.15 -1.85
N LEU A 45 0.82 -16.72 -0.66
CA LEU A 45 0.34 -17.61 0.41
C LEU A 45 -0.93 -18.37 0.00
N VAL A 46 -1.90 -17.64 -0.57
CA VAL A 46 -3.14 -18.25 -1.08
C VAL A 46 -2.85 -19.21 -2.24
N ARG A 47 -1.93 -18.86 -3.14
CA ARG A 47 -1.47 -19.76 -4.23
C ARG A 47 -0.79 -21.02 -3.70
N ALA A 48 -0.11 -20.94 -2.56
CA ALA A 48 0.50 -22.06 -1.87
C ALA A 48 -0.50 -22.90 -1.04
N GLY A 49 -1.79 -22.53 -1.03
CA GLY A 49 -2.85 -23.30 -0.37
C GLY A 49 -3.27 -22.78 1.00
N THR A 50 -2.81 -21.60 1.43
CA THR A 50 -3.29 -20.98 2.68
C THR A 50 -4.79 -20.69 2.56
N THR A 51 -5.59 -21.21 3.49
CA THR A 51 -7.04 -21.01 3.48
C THR A 51 -7.42 -19.62 4.02
N PRO A 52 -8.62 -19.10 3.71
CA PRO A 52 -9.12 -17.87 4.29
C PRO A 52 -9.11 -17.88 5.83
N GLU A 53 -9.48 -19.00 6.45
CA GLU A 53 -9.53 -19.15 7.91
C GLU A 53 -8.15 -19.06 8.53
N GLN A 54 -7.15 -19.68 7.91
CA GLN A 54 -5.75 -19.56 8.32
C GLN A 54 -5.30 -18.10 8.19
N LEU A 55 -5.60 -17.46 7.07
CA LEU A 55 -5.14 -16.10 6.76
C LEU A 55 -5.67 -15.05 7.74
N VAL A 56 -6.90 -15.18 8.25
CA VAL A 56 -7.45 -14.28 9.29
C VAL A 56 -6.64 -14.36 10.59
N GLY A 57 -6.08 -15.53 10.91
CA GLY A 57 -5.27 -15.75 12.10
C GLY A 57 -3.78 -15.43 11.94
N MET A 58 -3.32 -15.15 10.71
CA MET A 58 -1.90 -14.86 10.46
C MET A 58 -1.51 -13.47 10.92
N THR A 59 -0.29 -13.39 11.41
CA THR A 59 0.43 -12.17 11.77
C THR A 59 1.45 -11.81 10.70
N LEU A 60 2.05 -10.62 10.81
CA LEU A 60 3.13 -10.20 9.92
C LEU A 60 4.40 -11.06 10.05
N ALA A 61 4.59 -11.79 11.15
CA ALA A 61 5.71 -12.72 11.31
C ALA A 61 5.50 -14.05 10.57
N ASP A 62 4.25 -14.45 10.35
CA ASP A 62 3.91 -15.70 9.65
C ASP A 62 4.12 -15.59 8.13
N ALA A 63 4.19 -14.37 7.60
CA ALA A 63 4.47 -14.14 6.19
C ALA A 63 5.97 -14.34 5.88
N PRO A 64 6.33 -15.05 4.79
CA PRO A 64 7.72 -15.20 4.36
C PRO A 64 8.41 -13.85 4.17
N ALA A 65 9.65 -13.77 4.66
CA ALA A 65 10.49 -12.60 4.48
C ALA A 65 10.63 -12.25 2.99
N SER A 66 10.28 -11.02 2.64
CA SER A 66 10.28 -10.52 1.27
C SER A 66 10.43 -8.99 1.25
N GLU A 67 10.80 -8.45 0.10
CA GLU A 67 10.81 -7.00 -0.10
C GLU A 67 9.40 -6.40 0.03
N ASP A 68 8.38 -7.12 -0.45
CA ASP A 68 6.98 -6.70 -0.34
C ASP A 68 6.50 -6.64 1.11
N LEU A 69 6.87 -7.61 1.95
CA LEU A 69 6.58 -7.57 3.39
C LEU A 69 7.30 -6.39 4.07
N THR A 70 8.55 -6.13 3.69
CA THR A 70 9.32 -4.98 4.20
C THR A 70 8.65 -3.65 3.85
N ARG A 71 8.22 -3.51 2.59
CA ARG A 71 7.50 -2.32 2.10
C ARG A 71 6.14 -2.17 2.76
N LEU A 72 5.38 -3.26 2.94
CA LEU A 72 4.10 -3.26 3.64
C LEU A 72 4.25 -2.72 5.06
N ARG A 73 5.23 -3.22 5.81
CA ARG A 73 5.54 -2.74 7.17
C ARG A 73 5.91 -1.26 7.18
N ALA A 74 6.69 -0.79 6.21
CA ALA A 74 7.03 0.63 6.09
C ALA A 74 5.80 1.52 5.85
N ARG A 75 4.85 1.08 5.01
CA ARG A 75 3.61 1.82 4.75
C ARG A 75 2.69 1.85 5.96
N ARG A 76 2.58 0.74 6.69
CA ARG A 76 1.85 0.71 7.96
C ARG A 76 2.42 1.70 8.98
N ARG A 77 3.75 1.73 9.16
CA ARG A 77 4.41 2.73 10.01
C ARG A 77 4.15 4.17 9.57
N GLU A 78 4.16 4.45 8.27
CA GLU A 78 3.83 5.78 7.75
C GLU A 78 2.38 6.21 8.09
N LEU A 79 1.46 5.25 8.19
CA LEU A 79 0.05 5.47 8.53
C LEU A 79 -0.23 5.39 10.04
N GLY A 80 0.76 5.06 10.87
CA GLY A 80 0.55 4.80 12.31
C GLY A 80 -0.19 3.48 12.60
N ILE A 81 -0.20 2.55 11.64
CA ILE A 81 -0.79 1.22 11.79
C ILE A 81 0.24 0.25 12.37
N PRO A 82 -0.12 -0.64 13.32
CA PRO A 82 0.77 -1.66 13.85
C PRO A 82 1.47 -2.49 12.75
N ALA A 83 2.79 -2.57 12.85
CA ALA A 83 3.67 -3.18 11.84
C ALA A 83 4.70 -4.15 12.44
N ASP A 84 4.52 -4.50 13.70
CA ASP A 84 5.35 -5.44 14.45
C ASP A 84 4.93 -6.87 14.18
N ASP A 85 5.71 -7.82 14.70
CA ASP A 85 5.59 -9.25 14.36
C ASP A 85 4.26 -9.88 14.74
N ASP A 86 3.66 -9.43 15.84
CA ASP A 86 2.36 -9.86 16.35
C ASP A 86 1.17 -9.17 15.66
N ALA A 87 1.41 -8.15 14.83
CA ALA A 87 0.34 -7.41 14.19
C ALA A 87 -0.35 -8.28 13.11
N PRO A 88 -1.69 -8.20 12.95
CA PRO A 88 -2.42 -8.99 11.96
C PRO A 88 -1.89 -8.78 10.54
N LEU A 89 -1.78 -9.85 9.76
CA LEU A 89 -1.29 -9.80 8.37
C LEU A 89 -2.25 -9.02 7.46
N VAL A 90 -3.55 -9.18 7.67
CA VAL A 90 -4.59 -8.51 6.87
C VAL A 90 -5.35 -7.51 7.74
N VAL A 91 -5.21 -6.24 7.42
CA VAL A 91 -5.88 -5.12 8.10
C VAL A 91 -6.63 -4.24 7.11
N ASP A 92 -7.70 -3.60 7.58
CA ASP A 92 -8.39 -2.56 6.82
C ASP A 92 -7.61 -1.24 6.79
N ALA A 93 -8.15 -0.22 6.11
CA ALA A 93 -7.50 1.09 6.01
C ALA A 93 -7.35 1.80 7.37
N ALA A 94 -8.13 1.42 8.38
CA ALA A 94 -8.01 1.93 9.74
C ALA A 94 -7.06 1.08 10.61
N GLY A 95 -6.42 0.05 10.05
CA GLY A 95 -5.50 -0.83 10.76
C GLY A 95 -6.18 -1.93 11.57
N ARG A 96 -7.49 -2.15 11.41
CA ARG A 96 -8.23 -3.19 12.14
C ARG A 96 -8.11 -4.52 11.40
N ALA A 97 -7.96 -5.62 12.13
CA ALA A 97 -7.94 -6.96 11.55
C ALA A 97 -9.20 -7.22 10.71
N VAL A 98 -9.02 -7.79 9.52
CA VAL A 98 -10.13 -8.14 8.64
C VAL A 98 -10.66 -9.53 9.02
N GLY A 99 -11.91 -9.59 9.44
CA GLY A 99 -12.59 -10.86 9.76
C GLY A 99 -12.93 -11.69 8.52
N ILE A 100 -13.25 -12.97 8.75
CA ILE A 100 -13.47 -13.98 7.70
C ILE A 100 -14.53 -13.58 6.67
N ASP A 101 -15.64 -12.98 7.12
CA ASP A 101 -16.75 -12.59 6.24
C ASP A 101 -16.37 -11.45 5.27
N ALA A 102 -15.50 -10.54 5.71
CA ALA A 102 -15.07 -9.38 4.92
C ALA A 102 -13.83 -9.68 4.04
N LEU A 103 -13.09 -10.75 4.36
CA LEU A 103 -11.81 -11.07 3.75
C LEU A 103 -11.87 -11.20 2.21
N PRO A 104 -12.84 -11.92 1.59
CA PRO A 104 -12.87 -12.06 0.14
C PRO A 104 -13.03 -10.72 -0.60
N LEU A 105 -13.90 -9.84 -0.09
CA LEU A 105 -14.10 -8.52 -0.70
C LEU A 105 -12.88 -7.62 -0.47
N HIS A 106 -12.28 -7.70 0.71
CA HIS A 106 -11.07 -6.97 1.03
C HIS A 106 -9.91 -7.33 0.09
N LEU A 107 -9.63 -8.63 -0.11
CA LEU A 107 -8.56 -9.09 -1.00
C LEU A 107 -8.80 -8.73 -2.47
N ARG A 108 -10.07 -8.77 -2.92
CA ARG A 108 -10.42 -8.26 -4.27
C ARG A 108 -10.09 -6.78 -4.42
N LYS A 109 -10.41 -5.96 -3.42
CA LYS A 109 -10.10 -4.53 -3.42
C LYS A 109 -8.59 -4.27 -3.40
N ALA A 110 -7.85 -4.99 -2.56
CA ALA A 110 -6.38 -4.95 -2.51
C ALA A 110 -5.76 -5.25 -3.89
N ARG A 111 -6.20 -6.32 -4.54
CA ARG A 111 -5.78 -6.66 -5.92
C ARG A 111 -6.10 -5.54 -6.91
N SER A 112 -7.29 -4.95 -6.86
CA SER A 112 -7.65 -3.85 -7.76
C SER A 112 -6.73 -2.63 -7.58
N TYR A 113 -6.35 -2.29 -6.34
CA TYR A 113 -5.35 -1.25 -6.12
C TYR A 113 -3.98 -1.63 -6.66
N GLN A 114 -3.55 -2.88 -6.49
CA GLN A 114 -2.26 -3.32 -7.02
C GLN A 114 -2.19 -3.24 -8.55
N VAL A 115 -3.26 -3.64 -9.25
CA VAL A 115 -3.35 -3.46 -10.72
C VAL A 115 -3.23 -1.99 -11.09
N GLY A 116 -3.87 -1.09 -10.34
CA GLY A 116 -3.74 0.35 -10.55
C GLY A 116 -2.33 0.89 -10.30
N VAL A 117 -1.63 0.37 -9.27
CA VAL A 117 -0.23 0.73 -8.98
C VAL A 117 0.68 0.27 -10.13
N ASP A 118 0.51 -0.94 -10.65
CA ASP A 118 1.31 -1.46 -11.76
C ASP A 118 1.09 -0.64 -13.05
N ALA A 119 -0.16 -0.31 -13.36
CA ALA A 119 -0.50 0.53 -14.51
C ALA A 119 0.13 1.92 -14.42
N ASN A 120 -0.02 2.59 -13.27
CA ASN A 120 0.56 3.91 -13.04
C ASN A 120 2.09 3.86 -13.08
N THR A 121 2.70 2.82 -12.53
CA THR A 121 4.16 2.64 -12.55
C THR A 121 4.67 2.50 -13.99
N SER A 122 3.99 1.71 -14.81
CA SER A 122 4.32 1.57 -16.24
C SER A 122 4.24 2.90 -16.98
N ILE A 123 3.13 3.64 -16.81
CA ILE A 123 2.93 4.95 -17.46
C ILE A 123 3.98 5.96 -17.01
N CYS A 124 4.20 6.11 -15.70
CA CYS A 124 5.19 7.04 -15.16
C CYS A 124 6.60 6.74 -15.67
N ARG A 125 6.99 5.46 -15.71
CA ARG A 125 8.29 5.05 -16.26
C ARG A 125 8.40 5.41 -17.74
N GLY A 126 7.36 5.14 -18.53
CA GLY A 126 7.33 5.49 -19.96
C GLY A 126 7.44 7.00 -20.19
N GLN A 127 6.76 7.82 -19.39
CA GLN A 127 6.86 9.27 -19.45
C GLN A 127 8.25 9.80 -19.08
N LEU A 128 8.87 9.22 -18.04
CA LEU A 128 10.24 9.57 -17.65
C LEU A 128 11.25 9.19 -18.72
N ALA A 129 11.12 8.00 -19.33
CA ALA A 129 11.96 7.56 -20.44
C ALA A 129 11.82 8.50 -21.66
N ALA A 130 10.58 8.84 -22.05
CA ALA A 130 10.34 9.75 -23.17
C ALA A 130 10.88 11.17 -22.92
N ARG A 131 10.83 11.65 -21.67
CA ARG A 131 11.26 13.01 -21.32
C ARG A 131 12.76 13.13 -21.06
N TYR A 132 13.38 12.11 -20.49
CA TYR A 132 14.76 12.16 -19.99
C TYR A 132 15.71 11.14 -20.63
N GLY A 133 15.22 10.27 -21.52
CA GLY A 133 16.05 9.24 -22.18
C GLY A 133 16.55 8.15 -21.24
N LEU A 134 15.84 7.91 -20.13
CA LEU A 134 16.14 6.86 -19.14
C LEU A 134 15.71 5.47 -19.60
#